data_AF-A0A7V5SLE6-F1
#
_entry.id   AF-A0A7V5SLE6-F1
#
_cell.length_a   1.000
_cell.length_b   1.000
_cell.length_c   1.000
_cell.angle_alpha   90.00
_cell.angle_beta   90.00
_cell.angle_gamma   90.00
#
_symmetry.space_group_name_H-M   'P 1'
#
loop_
_entity.id
_entity.type
_entity.pdbx_description
1 polymer ?
#
loop_
_entity_poly.entity_id
_entity_poly.type
_entity_poly.pdbx_seq_one_letter_code
_entity_poly.pdbx_strand_id
1 'polypeptide(L)'
;MRAPGLSGVPVALVVLGVVGGAVALRAQQGISFEELTPRLRQYFDESMLSDVRLQLPQGAAYQIWGWDAGDFSGDGYPDLALVLRLPQERERRVWVYAFIDQDGFLLNVAQLRLPYLELPLEVGVAIRDTLCFVTQKLRARLWGMRAYRYWQGNFVLWEEREMEVSGAQSRERWQSYATLERRERLVESGQVMRERRSITLPAYRRGYRPIGGYAQDALCVRVDFVPRGAYYWSGPEDASLRLRAAYDERFLYIAAWVRDDAPVAGRCDTCPADVFWTWFATRVVSDTPAPPKSRRARPAAPAWDIVGIGVRIGDFAERLPELLLRSPRWQELQRDPLWRECRTVVQRRPQGYVVKLRIPLALVHVSVEALGSEPIPVRFAAMLEDVDNEFRPEEASWVCTSSDFRPEMPETYGELLLLPQGQRYGELRNVFASEIAELLFRMGF
;
A
#
# COMPACT_ATOMS: atom_id res chain seq x y z
N MET A 1 26.16 -29.03 -5.47
CA MET A 1 25.61 -28.92 -6.83
C MET A 1 24.89 -27.59 -6.93
N ARG A 2 25.45 -26.65 -7.68
CA ARG A 2 24.94 -25.26 -7.81
C ARG A 2 23.93 -25.21 -8.95
N ALA A 3 22.68 -24.85 -8.64
CA ALA A 3 21.72 -24.39 -9.63
C ALA A 3 21.98 -22.89 -9.90
N PRO A 4 22.01 -22.44 -11.17
CA PRO A 4 22.22 -21.05 -11.49
C PRO A 4 20.94 -20.24 -11.23
N GLY A 5 21.11 -19.09 -10.58
CA GLY A 5 20.05 -18.12 -10.35
C GLY A 5 19.56 -17.51 -11.66
N LEU A 6 18.23 -17.47 -11.81
CA LEU A 6 17.56 -16.70 -12.85
C LEU A 6 17.64 -15.22 -12.47
N SER A 7 18.69 -14.58 -12.96
CA SER A 7 18.85 -13.13 -13.03
C SER A 7 17.81 -12.51 -13.96
N GLY A 8 17.15 -11.46 -13.47
CA GLY A 8 16.58 -10.34 -14.22
C GLY A 8 16.05 -10.62 -15.64
N VAL A 9 14.74 -10.84 -15.74
CA VAL A 9 14.04 -10.59 -17.00
C VAL A 9 13.81 -9.08 -17.10
N PRO A 10 14.43 -8.35 -18.05
CA PRO A 10 14.00 -7.01 -18.35
C PRO A 10 12.58 -7.11 -18.91
N VAL A 11 11.63 -6.39 -18.31
CA VAL A 11 10.33 -6.15 -18.93
C VAL A 11 10.63 -5.38 -20.23
N ALA A 12 10.67 -6.12 -21.33
CA ALA A 12 10.76 -5.57 -22.66
C ALA A 12 9.53 -4.69 -22.86
N LEU A 13 9.77 -3.38 -22.97
CA LEU A 13 8.81 -2.46 -23.55
C LEU A 13 8.56 -2.97 -24.97
N VAL A 14 7.39 -3.53 -25.24
CA VAL A 14 6.96 -3.81 -26.61
C VAL A 14 6.71 -2.47 -27.27
N VAL A 15 7.77 -1.90 -27.84
CA VAL A 15 7.66 -0.86 -28.86
C VAL A 15 7.25 -1.58 -30.13
N LEU A 16 5.98 -1.48 -30.50
CA LEU A 16 5.50 -1.96 -31.80
C LEU A 16 6.29 -1.26 -32.91
N GLY A 17 7.14 -2.02 -33.59
CA GLY A 17 7.87 -1.59 -34.77
C GLY A 17 6.91 -1.38 -35.93
N VAL A 18 6.86 -0.15 -36.43
CA VAL A 18 6.19 0.21 -37.68
C VAL A 18 7.07 -0.31 -38.83
N VAL A 19 6.72 -1.47 -39.38
CA VAL A 19 7.23 -1.87 -40.69
C VAL A 19 6.32 -1.24 -41.74
N GLY A 20 6.90 -0.35 -42.53
CA GLY A 20 6.20 0.43 -43.55
C GLY A 20 5.57 -0.45 -44.63
N GLY A 21 4.25 -0.53 -44.60
CA GLY A 21 3.39 -0.77 -45.74
C GLY A 21 2.32 0.31 -45.71
N ALA A 22 2.03 0.93 -46.85
CA ALA A 22 1.08 2.02 -46.98
C ALA A 22 -0.35 1.58 -46.60
N VAL A 23 -0.65 1.58 -45.30
CA VAL A 23 -1.99 1.51 -44.74
C VAL A 23 -2.20 2.86 -44.08
N ALA A 24 -3.23 3.57 -44.53
CA ALA A 24 -3.59 4.89 -44.03
C ALA A 24 -3.51 4.94 -42.50
N LEU A 25 -2.82 5.97 -41.99
CA LEU A 25 -2.74 6.34 -40.57
C LEU A 25 -4.16 6.57 -40.02
N ARG A 26 -4.85 5.49 -39.63
CA ARG A 26 -6.10 5.49 -38.85
C ARG A 26 -5.84 5.31 -37.35
N ALA A 27 -4.58 5.38 -36.91
CA ALA A 27 -4.17 5.14 -35.52
C ALA A 27 -4.58 6.25 -34.52
N GLN A 28 -5.44 7.19 -34.91
CA GLN A 28 -5.88 8.32 -34.06
C GLN A 28 -7.39 8.41 -33.88
N GLN A 29 -8.17 7.42 -34.33
CA GLN A 29 -9.63 7.41 -34.18
C GLN A 29 -10.07 6.18 -33.38
N GLY A 30 -10.93 6.40 -32.38
CA GLY A 30 -11.57 5.30 -31.67
C GLY A 30 -12.50 4.51 -32.59
N ILE A 31 -12.71 3.24 -32.28
CA ILE A 31 -13.51 2.29 -33.09
C ILE A 31 -14.94 2.19 -32.57
N SER A 32 -15.87 1.75 -33.42
CA SER A 32 -17.24 1.41 -32.96
C SER A 32 -17.28 0.06 -32.24
N PHE A 33 -18.38 -0.22 -31.54
CA PHE A 33 -18.59 -1.54 -30.93
C PHE A 33 -18.71 -2.64 -32.01
N GLU A 34 -19.35 -2.34 -33.14
CA GLU A 34 -19.45 -3.26 -34.29
C GLU A 34 -18.07 -3.59 -34.88
N GLU A 35 -17.15 -2.63 -34.94
CA GLU A 35 -15.77 -2.86 -35.40
C GLU A 35 -14.95 -3.67 -34.38
N LEU A 36 -15.24 -3.53 -33.09
CA LEU A 36 -14.59 -4.28 -32.02
C LEU A 36 -15.10 -5.73 -31.90
N THR A 37 -16.40 -5.94 -32.13
CA THR A 37 -17.10 -7.22 -31.93
C THR A 37 -16.36 -8.44 -32.50
N PRO A 38 -15.85 -8.43 -33.76
CA PRO A 38 -15.13 -9.57 -34.31
C PRO A 38 -13.88 -9.98 -33.51
N ARG A 39 -13.24 -9.04 -32.81
CA ARG A 39 -12.06 -9.31 -31.96
C ARG A 39 -12.44 -9.88 -30.60
N LEU A 40 -13.65 -9.59 -30.12
CA LEU A 40 -14.15 -10.09 -28.85
C LEU A 40 -14.74 -11.52 -28.96
N ARG A 41 -15.16 -11.93 -30.15
CA ARG A 41 -15.69 -13.29 -30.44
C ARG A 41 -14.73 -14.44 -30.13
N GLN A 42 -13.44 -14.17 -29.99
CA GLN A 42 -12.47 -15.19 -29.58
C GLN A 42 -12.52 -15.47 -28.06
N TYR A 43 -13.19 -14.61 -27.28
CA TYR A 43 -13.30 -14.70 -25.83
C TYR A 43 -14.75 -14.91 -25.37
N PHE A 44 -15.72 -14.37 -26.10
CA PHE A 44 -17.12 -14.28 -25.67
C PHE A 44 -18.08 -14.72 -26.76
N ASP A 45 -19.18 -15.35 -26.34
CA ASP A 45 -20.30 -15.68 -27.21
C ASP A 45 -21.14 -14.45 -27.57
N GLU A 46 -21.92 -14.54 -28.64
CA GLU A 46 -22.77 -13.44 -29.12
C GLU A 46 -23.77 -12.93 -28.07
N SER A 47 -24.32 -13.81 -27.22
CA SER A 47 -25.23 -13.42 -26.14
C SER A 47 -24.54 -12.52 -25.13
N MET A 48 -23.31 -12.87 -24.71
CA MET A 48 -22.50 -12.09 -23.79
C MET A 48 -22.12 -10.73 -24.38
N LEU A 49 -21.76 -10.68 -25.67
CA LEU A 49 -21.51 -9.41 -26.36
C LEU A 49 -22.77 -8.55 -26.47
N SER A 50 -23.94 -9.18 -26.57
CA SER A 50 -25.22 -8.46 -26.50
C SER A 50 -25.46 -7.87 -25.10
N ASP A 51 -25.09 -8.58 -24.03
CA ASP A 51 -25.21 -8.06 -22.65
C ASP A 51 -24.39 -6.79 -22.48
N VAL A 52 -23.14 -6.79 -22.99
CA VAL A 52 -22.27 -5.61 -22.98
C VAL A 52 -22.94 -4.47 -23.76
N ARG A 53 -23.42 -4.75 -24.98
CA ARG A 53 -24.06 -3.74 -25.82
C ARG A 53 -25.24 -3.07 -25.12
N LEU A 54 -26.05 -3.82 -24.37
CA LEU A 54 -27.22 -3.31 -23.63
C LEU A 54 -26.82 -2.42 -22.44
N GLN A 55 -25.68 -2.70 -21.82
CA GLN A 55 -25.19 -1.96 -20.64
C GLN A 55 -24.33 -0.73 -21.00
N LEU A 56 -23.86 -0.63 -22.25
CA LEU A 56 -23.23 0.59 -22.75
C LEU A 56 -24.26 1.71 -23.00
N PRO A 57 -23.84 2.99 -23.09
CA PRO A 57 -24.76 4.10 -23.30
C PRO A 57 -25.65 3.95 -24.54
N GLN A 58 -26.96 3.87 -24.32
CA GLN A 58 -27.97 3.77 -25.38
C GLN A 58 -28.32 5.15 -25.95
N GLY A 59 -28.52 5.23 -27.27
CA GLY A 59 -28.95 6.48 -27.94
C GLY A 59 -27.89 7.59 -28.01
N ALA A 60 -26.72 7.40 -27.41
CA ALA A 60 -25.57 8.29 -27.56
C ALA A 60 -24.52 7.64 -28.45
N ALA A 61 -23.96 8.40 -29.40
CA ALA A 61 -22.77 7.96 -30.11
C ALA A 61 -21.62 7.82 -29.10
N TYR A 62 -20.79 6.80 -29.26
CA TYR A 62 -19.57 6.60 -28.48
C TYR A 62 -18.48 5.97 -29.34
N GLN A 63 -17.23 6.14 -28.91
CA GLN A 63 -16.06 5.53 -29.53
C GLN A 63 -15.26 4.78 -28.48
N ILE A 64 -14.76 3.61 -28.84
CA ILE A 64 -13.90 2.78 -28.00
C ILE A 64 -12.45 3.08 -28.32
N TRP A 65 -11.68 3.44 -27.30
CA TRP A 65 -10.28 3.88 -27.42
C TRP A 65 -9.29 2.88 -26.83
N GLY A 66 -9.77 1.93 -26.05
CA GLY A 66 -8.97 0.86 -25.45
C GLY A 66 -9.88 -0.26 -25.00
N TRP A 67 -9.37 -1.49 -25.03
CA TRP A 67 -10.04 -2.66 -24.52
C TRP A 67 -9.01 -3.72 -24.16
N ASP A 68 -9.37 -4.60 -23.24
CA ASP A 68 -8.65 -5.85 -23.00
C ASP A 68 -9.61 -6.92 -22.48
N ALA A 69 -9.25 -8.19 -22.68
CA ALA A 69 -10.01 -9.34 -22.21
C ALA A 69 -9.10 -10.32 -21.46
N GLY A 70 -9.53 -10.77 -20.29
CA GLY A 70 -8.78 -11.66 -19.41
C GLY A 70 -9.46 -11.79 -18.05
N ASP A 71 -9.00 -12.69 -17.20
CA ASP A 71 -9.62 -12.96 -15.90
C ASP A 71 -9.15 -11.95 -14.84
N PHE A 72 -10.05 -11.11 -14.29
CA PHE A 72 -9.82 -10.27 -13.10
C PHE A 72 -10.81 -10.53 -11.95
N SER A 73 -11.79 -11.41 -12.15
CA SER A 73 -12.68 -11.99 -11.13
C SER A 73 -12.00 -13.11 -10.34
N GLY A 74 -11.07 -13.81 -10.97
CA GLY A 74 -10.35 -14.98 -10.50
C GLY A 74 -11.13 -16.29 -10.62
N ASP A 75 -12.15 -16.36 -11.48
CA ASP A 75 -12.97 -17.56 -11.69
C ASP A 75 -12.51 -18.44 -12.86
N GLY A 76 -11.48 -18.03 -13.59
CA GLY A 76 -10.90 -18.76 -14.71
C GLY A 76 -11.56 -18.47 -16.06
N TYR A 77 -12.58 -17.60 -16.12
CA TYR A 77 -13.22 -17.16 -17.36
C TYR A 77 -12.74 -15.75 -17.76
N PRO A 78 -12.72 -15.42 -19.06
CA PRO A 78 -12.36 -14.07 -19.49
C PRO A 78 -13.40 -13.05 -18.99
N ASP A 79 -12.91 -11.94 -18.46
CA ASP A 79 -13.66 -10.72 -18.21
C ASP A 79 -13.31 -9.65 -19.26
N LEU A 80 -14.04 -8.53 -19.29
CA LEU A 80 -13.86 -7.48 -20.30
C LEU A 80 -13.69 -6.10 -19.67
N ALA A 81 -12.68 -5.35 -20.10
CA ALA A 81 -12.53 -3.93 -19.79
C ALA A 81 -12.56 -3.08 -21.07
N LEU A 82 -13.26 -1.94 -21.03
CA LEU A 82 -13.41 -1.03 -22.16
C LEU A 82 -13.14 0.42 -21.75
N VAL A 83 -12.52 1.21 -22.63
CA VAL A 83 -12.36 2.67 -22.51
C VAL A 83 -13.19 3.36 -23.58
N LEU A 84 -14.19 4.13 -23.17
CA LEU A 84 -15.13 4.81 -24.04
C LEU A 84 -14.99 6.34 -23.96
N ARG A 85 -15.17 6.99 -25.10
CA ARG A 85 -15.32 8.45 -25.22
C ARG A 85 -16.70 8.78 -25.77
N LEU A 86 -17.46 9.60 -25.04
CA LEU A 86 -18.75 10.13 -25.48
C LEU A 86 -18.53 11.49 -26.17
N PRO A 87 -18.81 11.65 -27.48
CA PRO A 87 -18.60 12.92 -28.18
C PRO A 87 -19.37 14.10 -27.56
N GLN A 88 -20.48 13.82 -26.87
CA GLN A 88 -21.30 14.83 -26.19
C GLN A 88 -20.63 15.42 -24.93
N GLU A 89 -19.72 14.68 -24.29
CA GLU A 89 -18.98 15.19 -23.15
C GLU A 89 -17.95 16.22 -23.63
N ARG A 90 -18.16 17.49 -23.28
CA ARG A 90 -17.22 18.57 -23.63
C ARG A 90 -15.91 18.52 -22.83
N GLU A 91 -15.99 17.97 -21.63
CA GLU A 91 -14.82 17.78 -20.78
C GLU A 91 -13.90 16.68 -21.35
N ARG A 92 -12.59 16.82 -21.13
CA ARG A 92 -11.59 15.83 -21.52
C ARG A 92 -11.66 14.62 -20.57
N ARG A 93 -12.70 13.82 -20.73
CA ARG A 93 -12.95 12.62 -19.92
C ARG A 93 -13.31 11.42 -20.77
N VAL A 94 -12.97 10.25 -20.25
CA VAL A 94 -13.37 8.94 -20.75
C VAL A 94 -14.07 8.16 -19.65
N TRP A 95 -14.77 7.12 -20.06
CA TRP A 95 -15.40 6.15 -19.18
C TRP A 95 -14.69 4.81 -19.31
N VAL A 96 -14.25 4.25 -18.19
CA VAL A 96 -13.75 2.89 -18.12
C VAL A 96 -14.86 2.00 -17.59
N TYR A 97 -15.26 1.01 -18.38
CA TYR A 97 -16.21 -0.01 -18.00
C TYR A 97 -15.45 -1.31 -17.71
N ALA A 98 -15.80 -1.99 -16.62
CA ALA A 98 -15.33 -3.34 -16.33
C ALA A 98 -16.55 -4.26 -16.24
N PHE A 99 -16.48 -5.40 -16.94
CA PHE A 99 -17.51 -6.42 -16.97
C PHE A 99 -16.90 -7.75 -16.52
N ILE A 100 -17.58 -8.48 -15.65
CA ILE A 100 -17.18 -9.86 -15.32
C ILE A 100 -18.07 -10.85 -16.05
N ASP A 101 -17.54 -12.02 -16.38
CA ASP A 101 -18.40 -13.17 -16.67
C ASP A 101 -18.98 -13.70 -15.35
N GLN A 102 -20.30 -13.66 -15.22
CA GLN A 102 -20.99 -14.30 -14.13
C GLN A 102 -22.07 -15.21 -14.70
N ASP A 103 -21.86 -16.52 -14.59
CA ASP A 103 -22.77 -17.56 -15.06
C ASP A 103 -23.12 -17.45 -16.56
N GLY A 104 -22.18 -17.00 -17.40
CA GLY A 104 -22.37 -16.84 -18.84
C GLY A 104 -23.00 -15.49 -19.23
N PHE A 105 -23.03 -14.52 -18.32
CA PHE A 105 -23.50 -13.16 -18.55
C PHE A 105 -22.40 -12.15 -18.26
N LEU A 106 -22.16 -11.21 -19.17
CA LEU A 106 -21.20 -10.12 -18.91
C LEU A 106 -21.88 -9.02 -18.09
N LEU A 107 -21.61 -8.96 -16.80
CA LEU A 107 -22.19 -7.97 -15.87
C LEU A 107 -21.24 -6.81 -15.64
N ASN A 108 -21.72 -5.57 -15.83
CA ASN A 108 -20.94 -4.38 -15.52
C ASN A 108 -20.73 -4.24 -14.01
N VAL A 109 -19.49 -4.36 -13.55
CA VAL A 109 -19.11 -4.26 -12.14
C VAL A 109 -18.49 -2.92 -11.77
N ALA A 110 -18.05 -2.14 -12.77
CA ALA A 110 -17.50 -0.82 -12.52
C ALA A 110 -17.67 0.13 -13.71
N GLN A 111 -17.84 1.40 -13.36
CA GLN A 111 -17.78 2.54 -14.28
C GLN A 111 -16.91 3.63 -13.64
N LEU A 112 -15.76 3.92 -14.25
CA LEU A 112 -14.83 4.94 -13.78
C LEU A 112 -14.78 6.09 -14.77
N ARG A 113 -15.02 7.31 -14.29
CA ARG A 113 -14.92 8.52 -15.11
C ARG A 113 -13.57 9.19 -14.90
N LEU A 114 -12.70 9.12 -15.90
CA LEU A 114 -11.30 9.55 -15.77
C LEU A 114 -10.95 10.69 -16.73
N PRO A 115 -10.21 11.71 -16.27
CA PRO A 115 -9.73 12.76 -17.16
C PRO A 115 -8.55 12.27 -18.03
N TYR A 116 -8.37 12.89 -19.19
CA TYR A 116 -7.15 12.77 -20.00
C TYR A 116 -6.58 14.16 -20.31
N LEU A 117 -5.29 14.24 -20.67
CA LEU A 117 -4.64 15.54 -20.90
C LEU A 117 -4.89 16.03 -22.31
N GLU A 118 -4.53 15.23 -23.32
CA GLU A 118 -4.56 15.60 -24.73
C GLU A 118 -5.47 14.68 -25.54
N LEU A 119 -5.31 13.36 -25.40
CA LEU A 119 -6.03 12.35 -26.18
C LEU A 119 -6.61 11.26 -25.28
N PRO A 120 -7.78 10.68 -25.63
CA PRO A 120 -8.35 9.55 -24.89
C PRO A 120 -7.42 8.35 -24.75
N LEU A 121 -6.50 8.13 -25.71
CA LEU A 121 -5.49 7.05 -25.68
C LEU A 121 -4.52 7.14 -24.49
N GLU A 122 -4.46 8.29 -23.81
CA GLU A 122 -3.68 8.45 -22.57
C GLU A 122 -4.32 7.74 -21.37
N VAL A 123 -5.52 7.19 -21.55
CA VAL A 123 -6.17 6.25 -20.63
C VAL A 123 -6.28 4.90 -21.33
N GLY A 124 -5.68 3.89 -20.73
CA GLY A 124 -5.68 2.52 -21.25
C GLY A 124 -6.10 1.52 -20.18
N VAL A 125 -6.55 0.35 -20.64
CA VAL A 125 -6.86 -0.79 -19.77
C VAL A 125 -6.03 -1.99 -20.18
N ALA A 126 -5.68 -2.83 -19.21
CA ALA A 126 -5.07 -4.12 -19.44
C ALA A 126 -5.52 -5.10 -18.35
N ILE A 127 -5.77 -6.36 -18.67
CA ILE A 127 -6.13 -7.40 -17.71
C ILE A 127 -5.00 -8.42 -17.66
N ARG A 128 -4.41 -8.59 -16.47
CA ARG A 128 -3.28 -9.49 -16.26
C ARG A 128 -3.19 -9.88 -14.79
N ASP A 129 -2.71 -11.09 -14.52
CA ASP A 129 -2.40 -11.55 -13.15
C ASP A 129 -3.60 -11.40 -12.19
N THR A 130 -4.81 -11.70 -12.66
CA THR A 130 -6.08 -11.54 -11.92
C THR A 130 -6.42 -10.09 -11.54
N LEU A 131 -5.93 -9.11 -12.30
CA LEU A 131 -6.13 -7.69 -12.06
C LEU A 131 -6.48 -6.94 -13.36
N CYS A 132 -7.46 -6.04 -13.27
CA CYS A 132 -7.78 -5.05 -14.28
C CYS A 132 -6.98 -3.76 -14.00
N PHE A 133 -5.92 -3.54 -14.75
CA PHE A 133 -5.11 -2.32 -14.73
C PHE A 133 -5.76 -1.20 -15.52
N VAL A 134 -5.83 -0.03 -14.92
CA VAL A 134 -6.20 1.23 -15.58
C VAL A 134 -5.00 2.16 -15.54
N THR A 135 -4.41 2.40 -16.71
CA THR A 135 -3.26 3.30 -16.88
C THR A 135 -3.75 4.67 -17.31
N GLN A 136 -3.20 5.73 -16.72
CA GLN A 136 -3.60 7.10 -16.98
C GLN A 136 -2.40 8.04 -16.96
N LYS A 137 -2.28 8.92 -17.95
CA LYS A 137 -1.35 10.06 -17.88
C LYS A 137 -1.94 11.17 -17.01
N LEU A 138 -1.37 11.37 -15.82
CA LEU A 138 -1.83 12.35 -14.84
C LEU A 138 -1.29 13.75 -15.13
N ARG A 139 -0.01 13.84 -15.55
CA ARG A 139 0.67 15.06 -16.01
C ARG A 139 1.66 14.69 -17.11
N ALA A 140 2.24 15.68 -17.81
CA ALA A 140 3.15 15.47 -18.95
C ALA A 140 4.27 14.43 -18.69
N ARG A 141 4.74 14.32 -17.44
CA ARG A 141 5.77 13.35 -17.05
C ARG A 141 5.37 12.48 -15.85
N LEU A 142 4.08 12.35 -15.57
CA LEU A 142 3.56 11.54 -14.47
C LEU A 142 2.47 10.60 -14.98
N TRP A 143 2.73 9.30 -14.87
CA TRP A 143 1.78 8.24 -15.18
C TRP A 143 1.32 7.58 -13.90
N GLY A 144 0.01 7.32 -13.80
CA GLY A 144 -0.61 6.51 -12.77
C GLY A 144 -1.11 5.20 -13.36
N MET A 145 -1.02 4.12 -12.60
CA MET A 145 -1.62 2.83 -12.91
C MET A 145 -2.37 2.37 -11.68
N ARG A 146 -3.65 2.06 -11.80
CA ARG A 146 -4.49 1.56 -10.71
C ARG A 146 -4.99 0.18 -11.10
N ALA A 147 -4.68 -0.85 -10.31
CA ALA A 147 -5.08 -2.22 -10.58
C ALA A 147 -6.25 -2.61 -9.68
N TYR A 148 -7.32 -3.10 -10.29
CA TYR A 148 -8.53 -3.49 -9.59
C TYR A 148 -8.78 -4.99 -9.69
N ARG A 149 -9.39 -5.56 -8.66
CA ARG A 149 -9.85 -6.94 -8.62
C ARG A 149 -11.33 -6.97 -8.31
N TYR A 150 -12.08 -7.87 -8.95
CA TYR A 150 -13.40 -8.21 -8.47
C TYR A 150 -13.30 -9.28 -7.38
N TRP A 151 -13.87 -8.99 -6.20
CA TRP A 151 -13.79 -9.87 -5.05
C TRP A 151 -15.08 -9.79 -4.23
N GLN A 152 -15.81 -10.92 -4.18
CA GLN A 152 -17.02 -11.09 -3.36
C GLN A 152 -18.05 -9.97 -3.53
N GLY A 153 -18.41 -9.62 -4.77
CA GLY A 153 -19.37 -8.55 -5.06
C GLY A 153 -18.80 -7.13 -4.94
N ASN A 154 -17.47 -6.99 -4.83
CA ASN A 154 -16.82 -5.69 -4.74
C ASN A 154 -15.76 -5.51 -5.82
N PHE A 155 -15.70 -4.33 -6.40
CA PHE A 155 -14.59 -3.89 -7.23
C PHE A 155 -13.58 -3.15 -6.35
N VAL A 156 -12.42 -3.75 -6.14
CA VAL A 156 -11.44 -3.37 -5.10
C VAL A 156 -10.16 -2.91 -5.77
N LEU A 157 -9.68 -1.71 -5.43
CA LEU A 157 -8.33 -1.26 -5.79
C LEU A 157 -7.29 -2.12 -5.06
N TRP A 158 -6.57 -2.95 -5.77
CA TRP A 158 -5.64 -3.92 -5.20
C TRP A 158 -4.24 -3.34 -5.03
N GLU A 159 -3.79 -2.59 -6.03
CA GLU A 159 -2.51 -1.89 -6.04
C GLU A 159 -2.54 -0.63 -6.91
N GLU A 160 -1.61 0.27 -6.64
CA GLU A 160 -1.38 1.47 -7.43
C GLU A 160 0.11 1.66 -7.70
N ARG A 161 0.42 2.25 -8.86
CA ARG A 161 1.77 2.62 -9.27
C ARG A 161 1.78 4.02 -9.83
N GLU A 162 2.77 4.80 -9.45
CA GLU A 162 3.09 6.09 -10.06
C GLU A 162 4.48 6.02 -10.69
N MET A 163 4.62 6.60 -11.87
CA MET A 163 5.91 6.77 -12.54
C MET A 163 6.08 8.23 -12.94
N GLU A 164 7.03 8.90 -12.32
CA GLU A 164 7.42 10.27 -12.62
C GLU A 164 8.77 10.30 -13.34
N VAL A 165 8.88 11.03 -14.44
CA VAL A 165 10.14 11.18 -15.20
C VAL A 165 10.62 12.63 -15.13
N SER A 166 11.89 12.83 -14.81
CA SER A 166 12.53 14.15 -14.77
C SER A 166 13.93 14.09 -15.37
N GLY A 167 14.05 14.48 -16.65
CA GLY A 167 15.31 14.39 -17.38
C GLY A 167 15.76 12.94 -17.53
N ALA A 168 16.97 12.62 -17.06
CA ALA A 168 17.52 11.27 -17.06
C ALA A 168 17.07 10.41 -15.85
N GLN A 169 16.32 11.00 -14.92
CA GLN A 169 15.86 10.32 -13.71
C GLN A 169 14.39 9.90 -13.86
N SER A 170 14.04 8.74 -13.33
CA SER A 170 12.65 8.35 -13.09
C SER A 170 12.46 7.89 -11.65
N ARG A 171 11.32 8.26 -11.08
CA ARG A 171 10.88 7.81 -9.76
C ARG A 171 9.64 6.96 -9.94
N GLU A 172 9.71 5.74 -9.45
CA GLU A 172 8.58 4.82 -9.42
C GLU A 172 8.14 4.65 -7.97
N ARG A 173 6.83 4.72 -7.74
CA ARG A 173 6.19 4.38 -6.48
C ARG A 173 5.18 3.29 -6.74
N TRP A 174 5.12 2.32 -5.86
CA TRP A 174 4.12 1.25 -5.90
C TRP A 174 3.58 1.05 -4.49
N GLN A 175 2.28 0.85 -4.37
CA GLN A 175 1.59 0.58 -3.12
C GLN A 175 0.61 -0.56 -3.34
N SER A 176 0.72 -1.60 -2.53
CA SER A 176 -0.26 -2.69 -2.47
C SER A 176 -1.16 -2.49 -1.27
N TYR A 177 -2.47 -2.56 -1.48
CA TYR A 177 -3.46 -2.53 -0.40
C TYR A 177 -3.74 -3.95 0.14
N ALA A 178 -3.42 -4.98 -0.65
CA ALA A 178 -3.54 -6.37 -0.26
C ALA A 178 -2.42 -6.85 0.68
N THR A 179 -1.24 -6.21 0.64
CA THR A 179 -0.10 -6.57 1.50
C THR A 179 0.40 -5.42 2.39
N LEU A 180 -0.16 -4.21 2.20
CA LEU A 180 0.30 -2.95 2.84
C LEU A 180 1.72 -2.51 2.45
N GLU A 181 2.37 -3.25 1.55
CA GLU A 181 3.71 -2.95 1.11
C GLU A 181 3.75 -1.75 0.17
N ARG A 182 4.80 -0.95 0.32
CA ARG A 182 5.15 0.17 -0.52
C ARG A 182 6.55 -0.04 -1.05
N ARG A 183 6.76 0.25 -2.33
CA ARG A 183 8.07 0.23 -2.99
C ARG A 183 8.33 1.57 -3.63
N GLU A 184 9.52 2.11 -3.38
CA GLU A 184 10.01 3.30 -4.07
C GLU A 184 11.32 2.98 -4.77
N ARG A 185 11.40 3.34 -6.04
CA ARG A 185 12.59 3.14 -6.86
C ARG A 185 12.98 4.45 -7.53
N LEU A 186 14.25 4.82 -7.41
CA LEU A 186 14.87 5.90 -8.16
C LEU A 186 15.80 5.27 -9.19
N VAL A 187 15.53 5.56 -10.45
CA VAL A 187 16.32 5.11 -11.59
C VAL A 187 16.96 6.32 -12.24
N GLU A 188 18.24 6.24 -12.57
CA GLU A 188 18.97 7.28 -13.30
C GLU A 188 19.71 6.64 -14.47
N SER A 189 19.46 7.15 -15.69
CA SER A 189 20.06 6.63 -16.92
C SER A 189 19.91 5.10 -17.08
N GLY A 190 18.77 4.55 -16.65
CA GLY A 190 18.46 3.11 -16.70
C GLY A 190 19.01 2.27 -15.54
N GLN A 191 19.82 2.85 -14.64
CA GLN A 191 20.36 2.16 -13.47
C GLN A 191 19.56 2.47 -12.21
N VAL A 192 19.35 1.46 -11.36
CA VAL A 192 18.66 1.66 -10.08
C VAL A 192 19.63 2.28 -9.09
N MET A 193 19.41 3.54 -8.76
CA MET A 193 20.23 4.27 -7.80
C MET A 193 19.80 4.00 -6.37
N ARG A 194 18.49 3.84 -6.16
CA ARG A 194 17.92 3.53 -4.86
C ARG A 194 16.65 2.71 -5.02
N GLU A 195 16.51 1.70 -4.19
CA GLU A 195 15.26 0.98 -3.99
C GLU A 195 14.99 0.88 -2.50
N ARG A 196 13.74 1.11 -2.10
CA ARG A 196 13.27 0.93 -0.73
C ARG A 196 11.95 0.19 -0.74
N ARG A 197 11.81 -0.79 0.15
CA ARG A 197 10.54 -1.43 0.49
C ARG A 197 10.17 -1.04 1.91
N SER A 198 8.93 -0.64 2.11
CA SER A 198 8.41 -0.22 3.41
C SER A 198 6.95 -0.62 3.55
N ILE A 199 6.40 -0.50 4.74
CA ILE A 199 4.98 -0.77 5.00
C ILE A 199 4.25 0.53 5.32
N THR A 200 3.03 0.64 4.80
CA THR A 200 2.05 1.65 5.21
C THR A 200 1.02 0.96 6.11
N LEU A 201 1.12 1.14 7.43
CA LEU A 201 0.26 0.51 8.42
C LEU A 201 -0.99 1.37 8.68
N PRO A 202 -2.20 0.96 8.25
CA PRO A 202 -3.40 1.68 8.58
C PRO A 202 -3.78 1.47 10.04
N ALA A 203 -4.12 2.56 10.73
CA ALA A 203 -4.66 2.56 12.09
C ALA A 203 -6.11 3.02 12.04
N TYR A 204 -7.02 2.13 12.41
CA TYR A 204 -8.45 2.41 12.46
C TYR A 204 -8.91 2.79 13.86
N ARG A 205 -9.99 3.58 13.97
CA ARG A 205 -10.61 3.85 15.26
C ARG A 205 -11.05 2.53 15.90
N ARG A 206 -10.78 2.36 17.19
CA ARG A 206 -11.07 1.13 17.93
C ARG A 206 -12.55 0.79 17.83
N GLY A 207 -12.84 -0.48 17.53
CA GLY A 207 -14.20 -0.98 17.31
C GLY A 207 -14.66 -0.93 15.85
N TYR A 208 -14.01 -0.12 15.00
CA TYR A 208 -14.25 -0.18 13.57
C TYR A 208 -13.58 -1.44 12.97
N ARG A 209 -14.33 -2.13 12.11
CA ARG A 209 -13.84 -3.27 11.33
C ARG A 209 -14.10 -2.97 9.86
N PRO A 210 -13.08 -2.61 9.06
CA PRO A 210 -13.29 -2.42 7.63
C PRO A 210 -13.69 -3.76 7.00
N ILE A 211 -14.69 -3.73 6.12
CA ILE A 211 -15.18 -4.91 5.40
C ILE A 211 -14.40 -5.08 4.11
N GLY A 212 -13.80 -6.26 3.93
CA GLY A 212 -13.31 -6.80 2.66
C GLY A 212 -12.06 -6.14 2.07
N GLY A 213 -11.51 -6.81 1.06
CA GLY A 213 -10.61 -6.25 0.03
C GLY A 213 -9.16 -5.94 0.42
N TYR A 214 -8.83 -5.76 1.70
CA TYR A 214 -7.53 -5.24 2.13
C TYR A 214 -6.89 -6.01 3.29
N ALA A 215 -5.56 -5.98 3.33
CA ALA A 215 -4.85 -6.43 4.53
C ALA A 215 -5.11 -5.48 5.69
N GLN A 216 -5.41 -6.06 6.85
CA GLN A 216 -5.47 -5.35 8.13
C GLN A 216 -4.15 -5.47 8.91
N ASP A 217 -3.36 -6.49 8.55
CA ASP A 217 -2.11 -6.84 9.21
C ASP A 217 -0.96 -6.66 8.24
N ALA A 218 0.06 -5.95 8.69
CA ALA A 218 1.35 -5.87 8.01
C ALA A 218 2.18 -7.11 8.32
N LEU A 219 2.89 -7.64 7.32
CA LEU A 219 3.71 -8.85 7.45
C LEU A 219 5.16 -8.57 7.03
N CYS A 220 6.10 -8.81 7.94
CA CYS A 220 7.54 -8.80 7.67
C CYS A 220 8.06 -10.24 7.74
N VAL A 221 7.99 -10.95 6.61
CA VAL A 221 8.32 -12.39 6.51
C VAL A 221 9.38 -12.70 5.45
N ARG A 222 9.93 -11.66 4.80
CA ARG A 222 10.91 -11.78 3.71
C ARG A 222 12.23 -11.16 4.12
N VAL A 223 13.33 -11.67 3.57
CA VAL A 223 14.68 -11.14 3.79
C VAL A 223 14.82 -9.65 3.47
N ASP A 224 14.01 -9.12 2.54
CA ASP A 224 13.98 -7.68 2.24
C ASP A 224 13.65 -6.81 3.46
N PHE A 225 12.98 -7.37 4.47
CA PHE A 225 12.62 -6.71 5.71
C PHE A 225 13.61 -7.00 6.84
N VAL A 226 14.79 -7.55 6.54
CA VAL A 226 15.86 -7.85 7.50
C VAL A 226 17.09 -6.97 7.21
N PRO A 227 17.05 -5.64 7.49
CA PRO A 227 18.14 -4.72 7.15
C PRO A 227 19.46 -5.00 7.88
N ARG A 228 19.44 -5.76 8.97
CA ARG A 228 20.62 -6.15 9.76
C ARG A 228 20.48 -7.60 10.20
N GLY A 229 21.59 -8.34 10.18
CA GLY A 229 21.61 -9.74 10.62
C GLY A 229 21.03 -10.74 9.61
N ALA A 230 20.72 -10.32 8.37
CA ALA A 230 20.16 -11.22 7.34
C ALA A 230 21.01 -12.46 7.02
N TYR A 231 22.28 -12.48 7.41
CA TYR A 231 23.14 -13.67 7.30
C TYR A 231 22.80 -14.74 8.35
N TYR A 232 22.35 -14.32 9.54
CA TYR A 232 21.95 -15.19 10.65
C TYR A 232 20.46 -15.56 10.56
N TRP A 233 19.67 -14.74 9.87
CA TRP A 233 18.25 -14.99 9.65
C TRP A 233 17.98 -16.20 8.74
N SER A 234 17.33 -17.24 9.28
CA SER A 234 17.10 -18.52 8.58
C SER A 234 15.74 -18.63 7.89
N GLY A 235 14.87 -17.63 8.06
CA GLY A 235 13.55 -17.59 7.45
C GLY A 235 12.48 -17.03 8.39
N PRO A 236 11.21 -16.98 7.96
CA PRO A 236 10.14 -16.42 8.80
C PRO A 236 9.82 -17.25 10.05
N GLU A 237 10.31 -18.49 10.11
CA GLU A 237 10.23 -19.39 11.27
C GLU A 237 11.16 -18.96 12.40
N ASP A 238 12.34 -18.47 12.03
CA ASP A 238 13.42 -17.99 12.89
C ASP A 238 13.03 -16.64 13.50
N ALA A 239 12.75 -15.63 12.67
CA ALA A 239 12.08 -14.42 13.14
C ALA A 239 11.13 -13.83 12.10
N SER A 240 9.89 -13.55 12.49
CA SER A 240 8.98 -12.75 11.68
C SER A 240 7.97 -11.96 12.48
N LEU A 241 7.44 -10.91 11.84
CA LEU A 241 6.62 -9.92 12.51
C LEU A 241 5.31 -9.72 11.76
N ARG A 242 4.19 -9.87 12.47
CA ARG A 242 2.86 -9.42 12.04
C ARG A 242 2.40 -8.26 12.89
N LEU A 243 1.95 -7.16 12.29
CA LEU A 243 1.56 -5.93 12.99
C LEU A 243 0.15 -5.48 12.67
N ARG A 244 -0.54 -4.97 13.69
CA ARG A 244 -1.81 -4.25 13.55
C ARG A 244 -1.79 -3.00 14.40
N ALA A 245 -2.41 -1.93 13.89
CA ALA A 245 -2.64 -0.70 14.64
C ALA A 245 -4.13 -0.35 14.76
N ALA A 246 -4.49 0.26 15.87
CA ALA A 246 -5.78 0.89 16.08
C ALA A 246 -5.60 2.12 16.99
N TYR A 247 -6.55 3.04 16.99
CA TYR A 247 -6.47 4.23 17.86
C TYR A 247 -7.82 4.57 18.49
N ASP A 248 -7.80 5.32 19.58
CA ASP A 248 -8.96 6.03 20.12
C ASP A 248 -8.62 7.51 20.30
N GLU A 249 -9.44 8.26 21.03
CA GLU A 249 -9.26 9.71 21.19
C GLU A 249 -7.94 10.08 21.88
N ARG A 250 -7.33 9.16 22.61
CA ARG A 250 -6.15 9.42 23.45
C ARG A 250 -4.96 8.53 23.12
N PHE A 251 -5.19 7.30 22.68
CA PHE A 251 -4.17 6.27 22.60
C PHE A 251 -4.07 5.65 21.21
N LEU A 252 -2.84 5.40 20.80
CA LEU A 252 -2.47 4.45 19.76
C LEU A 252 -2.26 3.08 20.39
N TYR A 253 -2.79 2.05 19.75
CA TYR A 253 -2.64 0.65 20.11
C TYR A 253 -1.90 -0.07 19.00
N ILE A 254 -0.80 -0.71 19.32
CA ILE A 254 -0.02 -1.55 18.40
C ILE A 254 -0.02 -2.97 18.95
N ALA A 255 -0.40 -3.93 18.12
CA ALA A 255 -0.27 -5.35 18.40
C ALA A 255 0.74 -5.96 17.43
N ALA A 256 1.77 -6.60 17.99
CA ALA A 256 2.78 -7.35 17.27
C ALA A 256 2.65 -8.83 17.63
N TRP A 257 2.45 -9.68 16.63
CA TRP A 257 2.61 -11.13 16.76
C TRP A 257 3.98 -11.46 16.20
N VAL A 258 4.87 -11.90 17.08
CA VAL A 258 6.23 -12.31 16.75
C VAL A 258 6.25 -13.82 16.65
N ARG A 259 6.76 -14.30 15.51
CA ARG A 259 7.20 -15.68 15.37
C ARG A 259 8.70 -15.71 15.62
N ASP A 260 9.10 -16.60 16.51
CA ASP A 260 10.47 -16.71 17.01
C ASP A 260 10.65 -18.12 17.61
N ASP A 261 11.65 -18.83 17.11
CA ASP A 261 11.95 -20.21 17.51
C ASP A 261 12.78 -20.30 18.81
N ALA A 262 13.53 -19.26 19.17
CA ALA A 262 14.42 -19.24 20.33
C ALA A 262 14.42 -17.89 21.09
N PRO A 263 13.28 -17.45 21.69
CA PRO A 263 13.20 -16.14 22.29
C PRO A 263 14.09 -15.99 23.52
N VAL A 264 14.82 -14.88 23.57
CA VAL A 264 15.72 -14.54 24.66
C VAL A 264 15.12 -13.41 25.50
N ALA A 265 14.70 -13.77 26.71
CA ALA A 265 14.03 -12.86 27.65
C ALA A 265 14.94 -11.78 28.28
N GLY A 266 16.26 -12.00 28.30
CA GLY A 266 17.22 -11.20 29.08
C GLY A 266 17.09 -11.44 30.58
N ARG A 267 18.00 -12.23 31.15
CA ARG A 267 17.97 -12.62 32.58
C ARG A 267 18.37 -11.50 33.57
N CYS A 268 18.97 -10.43 33.06
CA CYS A 268 19.40 -9.26 33.83
C CYS A 268 19.12 -7.96 33.06
N ASP A 269 19.26 -6.79 33.69
CA ASP A 269 18.90 -5.50 33.08
C ASP A 269 19.77 -5.12 31.86
N THR A 270 21.00 -5.63 31.85
CA THR A 270 22.00 -5.41 30.79
C THR A 270 22.14 -6.60 29.85
N CYS A 271 21.44 -7.69 30.11
CA CYS A 271 21.55 -8.91 29.31
C CYS A 271 20.92 -8.68 27.93
N PRO A 272 21.50 -9.25 26.86
CA PRO A 272 20.85 -9.32 25.57
C PRO A 272 19.47 -9.96 25.69
N ALA A 273 18.53 -9.44 24.92
CA ALA A 273 17.14 -9.86 24.94
C ALA A 273 16.47 -9.45 23.64
N ASP A 274 15.37 -10.12 23.31
CA ASP A 274 14.53 -9.69 22.23
C ASP A 274 13.81 -8.41 22.64
N VAL A 275 13.81 -7.45 21.71
CA VAL A 275 13.18 -6.17 21.93
C VAL A 275 12.33 -5.80 20.74
N PHE A 276 11.05 -5.58 21.00
CA PHE A 276 10.13 -5.02 20.02
C PHE A 276 10.12 -3.50 20.12
N TRP A 277 10.59 -2.81 19.09
CA TRP A 277 10.64 -1.36 18.99
C TRP A 277 9.58 -0.80 18.04
N THR A 278 9.02 0.34 18.42
CA THR A 278 8.21 1.20 17.57
C THR A 278 8.85 2.57 17.53
N TRP A 279 9.11 3.07 16.32
CA TRP A 279 9.79 4.33 16.07
C TRP A 279 8.85 5.30 15.36
N PHE A 280 8.79 6.52 15.86
CA PHE A 280 7.96 7.61 15.34
C PHE A 280 8.86 8.80 15.02
N ALA A 281 8.59 9.45 13.89
CA ALA A 281 9.23 10.71 13.56
C ALA A 281 8.18 11.75 13.16
N THR A 282 8.11 12.84 13.91
CA THR A 282 7.22 13.96 13.61
C THR A 282 8.00 15.21 13.29
N ARG A 283 7.44 16.07 12.43
CA ARG A 283 8.08 17.33 12.11
C ARG A 283 7.86 18.29 13.26
N VAL A 284 8.93 18.90 13.74
CA VAL A 284 8.82 20.01 14.68
C VAL A 284 8.34 21.22 13.89
N VAL A 285 7.08 21.61 14.07
CA VAL A 285 6.58 22.89 13.57
C VAL A 285 7.16 23.96 14.50
N SER A 286 8.19 24.66 14.02
CA SER A 286 8.73 25.83 14.70
C SER A 286 7.78 27.00 14.44
N ASP A 287 7.23 27.58 15.51
CA ASP A 287 6.48 28.85 15.48
C ASP A 287 7.38 30.07 15.22
N THR A 288 8.68 29.85 15.00
CA THR A 288 9.64 30.92 14.78
C THR A 288 9.65 31.29 13.31
N PRO A 289 9.30 32.54 12.93
CA PRO A 289 9.35 32.96 11.53
C PRO A 289 10.77 32.76 11.00
N ALA A 290 10.89 32.02 9.89
CA ALA A 290 12.17 31.75 9.27
C ALA A 290 12.91 33.07 9.00
N PRO A 291 14.21 33.19 9.36
CA PRO A 291 14.97 34.39 9.09
C PRO A 291 14.98 34.67 7.57
N PRO A 292 15.02 35.95 7.16
CA PRO A 292 14.94 36.33 5.75
C PRO A 292 16.02 35.61 4.94
N LYS A 293 15.58 34.87 3.90
CA LYS A 293 16.42 34.02 3.07
C LYS A 293 17.56 34.82 2.45
N SER A 294 18.80 34.62 2.91
CA SER A 294 19.98 35.01 2.14
C SER A 294 20.07 34.09 0.92
N ARG A 295 20.36 34.66 -0.27
CA ARG A 295 20.36 34.00 -1.58
C ARG A 295 21.33 32.81 -1.75
N ARG A 296 21.99 32.33 -0.69
CA ARG A 296 22.99 31.24 -0.75
C ARG A 296 22.84 30.16 0.33
N ALA A 297 21.89 30.23 1.24
CA ALA A 297 21.70 29.18 2.23
C ALA A 297 20.92 27.99 1.60
N ARG A 298 21.54 26.80 1.56
CA ARG A 298 20.80 25.55 1.36
C ARG A 298 19.72 25.47 2.46
N PRO A 299 18.48 25.06 2.17
CA PRO A 299 17.48 24.83 3.20
C PRO A 299 18.04 23.83 4.22
N ALA A 300 18.06 24.20 5.50
CA ALA A 300 18.35 23.22 6.55
C ALA A 300 17.28 22.11 6.45
N ALA A 301 17.69 20.85 6.56
CA ALA A 301 16.74 19.74 6.64
C ALA A 301 15.78 19.99 7.81
N PRO A 302 14.49 19.66 7.67
CA PRO A 302 13.53 19.86 8.75
C PRO A 302 13.99 19.08 10.00
N ALA A 303 13.91 19.73 11.16
CA ALA A 303 14.16 19.05 12.44
C ALA A 303 13.01 18.05 12.68
N TRP A 304 13.37 16.78 12.83
CA TRP A 304 12.46 15.72 13.21
C TRP A 304 12.58 15.44 14.70
N ASP A 305 11.46 15.33 15.40
CA ASP A 305 11.42 14.74 16.72
C ASP A 305 11.26 13.24 16.58
N ILE A 306 12.27 12.48 17.04
CA ILE A 306 12.33 11.03 16.90
C ILE A 306 12.10 10.40 18.27
N VAL A 307 11.14 9.49 18.34
CA VAL A 307 10.77 8.77 19.56
C VAL A 307 10.68 7.27 19.26
N GLY A 308 11.56 6.50 19.88
CA GLY A 308 11.56 5.05 19.88
C GLY A 308 11.03 4.51 21.21
N ILE A 309 9.94 3.75 21.16
CA ILE A 309 9.33 3.07 22.31
C ILE A 309 9.54 1.57 22.13
N GLY A 310 10.34 0.99 23.01
CA GLY A 310 10.71 -0.43 23.01
C GLY A 310 9.98 -1.23 24.08
N VAL A 311 9.81 -2.52 23.83
CA VAL A 311 9.32 -3.50 24.79
C VAL A 311 10.33 -4.63 24.87
N ARG A 312 11.04 -4.71 26.00
CA ARG A 312 11.80 -5.92 26.37
C ARG A 312 10.81 -6.94 26.93
N ILE A 313 10.83 -8.16 26.40
CA ILE A 313 9.72 -9.11 26.52
C ILE A 313 9.49 -9.66 27.93
N GLY A 314 10.51 -9.66 28.80
CA GLY A 314 10.46 -10.36 30.09
C GLY A 314 10.56 -11.89 29.91
N ASP A 315 10.44 -12.64 30.99
CA ASP A 315 10.61 -14.11 31.00
C ASP A 315 9.30 -14.89 30.81
N PHE A 316 8.19 -14.18 30.56
CA PHE A 316 6.83 -14.72 30.46
C PHE A 316 6.31 -15.39 31.75
N ALA A 317 7.01 -15.23 32.88
CA ALA A 317 6.69 -15.80 34.17
C ALA A 317 6.80 -14.74 35.28
N GLU A 318 7.95 -14.64 35.94
CA GLU A 318 8.14 -13.76 37.10
C GLU A 318 8.56 -12.35 36.70
N ARG A 319 9.40 -12.23 35.67
CA ARG A 319 9.91 -10.96 35.16
C ARG A 319 8.93 -10.37 34.14
N LEU A 320 8.25 -9.31 34.57
CA LEU A 320 7.36 -8.53 33.73
C LEU A 320 8.10 -7.85 32.56
N PRO A 321 7.43 -7.61 31.43
CA PRO A 321 8.00 -6.85 30.32
C PRO A 321 8.32 -5.41 30.72
N GLU A 322 9.40 -4.88 30.15
CA GLU A 322 9.91 -3.54 30.45
C GLU A 322 9.73 -2.61 29.24
N LEU A 323 9.27 -1.37 29.50
CA LEU A 323 9.18 -0.32 28.49
C LEU A 323 10.52 0.43 28.40
N LEU A 324 11.06 0.52 27.20
CA LEU A 324 12.29 1.23 26.89
C LEU A 324 11.99 2.49 26.09
N LEU A 325 12.79 3.54 26.28
CA LEU A 325 12.66 4.80 25.56
C LEU A 325 13.98 5.20 24.93
N ARG A 326 13.96 5.53 23.64
CA ARG A 326 15.08 6.11 22.88
C ARG A 326 14.61 7.37 22.18
N SER A 327 15.27 8.48 22.47
CA SER A 327 15.01 9.76 21.81
C SER A 327 16.17 10.71 22.09
N PRO A 328 16.49 11.67 21.20
CA PRO A 328 17.37 12.79 21.54
C PRO A 328 16.92 13.57 22.80
N ARG A 329 15.63 13.52 23.15
CA ARG A 329 15.03 14.19 24.32
C ARG A 329 14.60 13.22 25.42
N TRP A 330 15.24 12.04 25.52
CA TRP A 330 14.77 10.98 26.42
C TRP A 330 14.65 11.41 27.89
N GLN A 331 15.52 12.29 28.40
CA GLN A 331 15.42 12.75 29.80
C GLN A 331 14.15 13.57 30.07
N GLU A 332 13.71 14.36 29.08
CA GLU A 332 12.48 15.14 29.15
C GLU A 332 11.26 14.20 29.11
N LEU A 333 11.23 13.31 28.11
CA LEU A 333 10.14 12.37 27.90
C LEU A 333 9.99 11.36 29.05
N GLN A 334 11.08 10.93 29.71
CA GLN A 334 10.97 10.06 30.88
C GLN A 334 10.28 10.73 32.08
N ARG A 335 10.34 12.07 32.17
CA ARG A 335 9.69 12.86 33.22
C ARG A 335 8.26 13.25 32.85
N ASP A 336 7.91 13.14 31.58
CA ASP A 336 6.58 13.43 31.07
C ASP A 336 5.54 12.47 31.67
N PRO A 337 4.43 12.97 32.28
CA PRO A 337 3.34 12.14 32.74
C PRO A 337 2.77 11.19 31.68
N LEU A 338 2.80 11.58 30.40
CA LEU A 338 2.33 10.76 29.28
C LEU A 338 3.14 9.46 29.15
N TRP A 339 4.45 9.49 29.39
CA TRP A 339 5.26 8.27 29.38
C TRP A 339 4.75 7.24 30.40
N ARG A 340 4.28 7.70 31.56
CA ARG A 340 3.70 6.83 32.60
C ARG A 340 2.32 6.31 32.24
N GLU A 341 1.70 6.77 31.16
CA GLU A 341 0.44 6.21 30.63
C GLU A 341 0.68 5.09 29.60
N CYS A 342 1.90 4.96 29.07
CA CYS A 342 2.29 3.85 28.22
C CYS A 342 2.10 2.52 28.94
N ARG A 343 1.51 1.53 28.28
CA ARG A 343 1.30 0.18 28.84
C ARG A 343 1.71 -0.85 27.82
N THR A 344 2.36 -1.91 28.30
CA THR A 344 2.67 -3.08 27.49
C THR A 344 2.13 -4.34 28.14
N VAL A 345 1.73 -5.30 27.32
CA VAL A 345 1.42 -6.67 27.73
C VAL A 345 2.12 -7.60 26.75
N VAL A 346 2.89 -8.54 27.29
CA VAL A 346 3.57 -9.57 26.51
C VAL A 346 3.02 -10.93 26.90
N GLN A 347 2.73 -11.78 25.91
CA GLN A 347 2.16 -13.11 26.12
C GLN A 347 2.88 -14.15 25.26
N ARG A 348 3.40 -15.21 25.90
CA ARG A 348 4.00 -16.35 25.20
C ARG A 348 2.96 -17.04 24.31
N ARG A 349 3.41 -17.53 23.16
CA ARG A 349 2.65 -18.37 22.22
C ARG A 349 3.51 -19.58 21.84
N PRO A 350 2.90 -20.66 21.29
CA PRO A 350 3.66 -21.85 20.91
C PRO A 350 4.81 -21.60 19.94
N GLN A 351 4.71 -20.59 19.08
CA GLN A 351 5.69 -20.28 18.02
C GLN A 351 6.33 -18.89 18.20
N GLY A 352 6.37 -18.37 19.43
CA GLY A 352 6.88 -17.00 19.67
C GLY A 352 6.09 -16.28 20.76
N TYR A 353 5.66 -15.04 20.51
CA TYR A 353 4.95 -14.25 21.49
C TYR A 353 4.12 -13.12 20.87
N VAL A 354 3.30 -12.47 21.68
CA VAL A 354 2.51 -11.30 21.28
C VAL A 354 2.86 -10.14 22.19
N VAL A 355 3.19 -9.00 21.59
CA VAL A 355 3.36 -7.71 22.27
C VAL A 355 2.15 -6.82 21.97
N LYS A 356 1.54 -6.26 23.01
CA LYS A 356 0.48 -5.25 22.89
C LYS A 356 0.93 -3.98 23.57
N LEU A 357 1.07 -2.91 22.81
CA LEU A 357 1.55 -1.62 23.27
C LEU A 357 0.44 -0.58 23.16
N ARG A 358 0.22 0.18 24.24
CA ARG A 358 -0.66 1.35 24.28
C ARG A 358 0.20 2.59 24.51
N ILE A 359 0.11 3.55 23.60
CA ILE A 359 0.93 4.77 23.57
C ILE A 359 -0.01 5.99 23.54
N PRO A 360 0.14 7.00 24.40
CA PRO A 360 -0.60 8.25 24.24
C PRO A 360 -0.24 8.92 22.91
N LEU A 361 -1.23 9.32 22.11
CA LEU A 361 -1.02 9.96 20.81
C LEU A 361 -0.25 11.28 20.93
N ALA A 362 -0.47 12.02 22.03
CA ALA A 362 0.25 13.24 22.33
C ALA A 362 1.76 13.03 22.49
N LEU A 363 2.22 11.84 22.92
CA LEU A 363 3.64 11.52 23.06
C LEU A 363 4.37 11.46 21.70
N VAL A 364 3.61 11.22 20.63
CA VAL A 364 4.11 11.16 19.26
C VAL A 364 3.57 12.33 18.42
N HIS A 365 3.16 13.44 19.07
CA HIS A 365 2.66 14.67 18.44
C HIS A 365 1.52 14.46 17.44
N VAL A 366 0.65 13.48 17.69
CA VAL A 366 -0.53 13.23 16.88
C VAL A 366 -1.76 13.75 17.63
N SER A 367 -2.50 14.66 17.00
CA SER A 367 -3.81 15.09 17.50
C SER A 367 -4.93 14.41 16.71
N VAL A 368 -5.83 13.75 17.41
CA VAL A 368 -7.03 13.15 16.79
C VAL A 368 -7.98 14.21 16.27
N GLU A 369 -7.97 15.42 16.84
CA GLU A 369 -8.80 16.53 16.39
C GLU A 369 -8.43 17.00 14.98
N ALA A 370 -7.19 16.71 14.54
CA ALA A 370 -6.76 16.94 13.18
C ALA A 370 -7.29 15.89 12.19
N LEU A 371 -7.89 14.78 12.65
CA LEU A 371 -8.62 13.82 11.80
C LEU A 371 -9.96 14.46 11.40
N GLY A 372 -9.91 15.36 10.43
CA GLY A 372 -11.08 15.82 9.70
C GLY A 372 -11.53 14.76 8.71
N SER A 373 -11.64 15.14 7.44
CA SER A 373 -11.96 14.22 6.35
C SER A 373 -10.74 13.51 5.75
N GLU A 374 -9.53 13.79 6.23
CA GLU A 374 -8.29 13.26 5.63
C GLU A 374 -7.51 12.38 6.62
N PRO A 375 -6.85 11.32 6.13
CA PRO A 375 -5.93 10.53 6.94
C PRO A 375 -4.73 11.34 7.44
N ILE A 376 -4.25 11.03 8.65
CA ILE A 376 -3.01 11.62 9.20
C ILE A 376 -1.86 10.64 9.00
N PRO A 377 -0.87 10.96 8.13
CA PRO A 377 0.32 10.16 7.99
C PRO A 377 1.34 10.48 9.10
N VAL A 378 1.84 9.45 9.75
CA VAL A 378 2.91 9.52 10.76
C VAL A 378 4.08 8.69 10.25
N ARG A 379 5.30 9.25 10.22
CA ARG A 379 6.47 8.43 9.86
C ARG A 379 6.69 7.40 10.95
N PHE A 380 6.66 6.13 10.56
CA PHE A 380 6.62 5.02 11.49
C PHE A 380 7.49 3.87 11.01
N ALA A 381 8.16 3.22 11.95
CA ALA A 381 8.76 1.91 11.74
C ALA A 381 8.56 1.03 12.98
N ALA A 382 8.32 -0.25 12.77
CA ALA A 382 8.46 -1.24 13.82
C ALA A 382 9.66 -2.14 13.51
N MET A 383 10.37 -2.54 14.56
CA MET A 383 11.57 -3.36 14.48
C MET A 383 11.53 -4.38 15.60
N LEU A 384 11.67 -5.65 15.25
CA LEU A 384 12.05 -6.70 16.18
C LEU A 384 13.57 -6.81 16.14
N GLU A 385 14.22 -6.56 17.27
CA GLU A 385 15.60 -6.97 17.52
C GLU A 385 15.54 -8.36 18.14
N ASP A 386 15.98 -9.34 17.36
CA ASP A 386 15.90 -10.77 17.63
C ASP A 386 17.29 -11.30 17.97
N VAL A 387 17.42 -11.95 19.13
CA VAL A 387 18.70 -12.43 19.66
C VAL A 387 18.63 -13.94 19.87
N ASP A 388 19.16 -14.71 18.93
CA ASP A 388 19.17 -16.18 19.01
C ASP A 388 19.98 -16.71 20.20
N ASN A 389 21.00 -15.95 20.61
CA ASN A 389 21.98 -16.40 21.60
C ASN A 389 22.44 -15.25 22.50
N GLU A 390 22.11 -15.34 23.80
CA GLU A 390 22.50 -14.36 24.81
C GLU A 390 24.03 -14.19 24.95
N PHE A 391 24.83 -15.17 24.50
CA PHE A 391 26.29 -15.13 24.53
C PHE A 391 26.92 -14.60 23.24
N ARG A 392 26.13 -14.40 22.17
CA ARG A 392 26.57 -13.83 20.88
C ARG A 392 25.61 -12.75 20.39
N PRO A 393 25.43 -11.66 21.15
CA PRO A 393 24.50 -10.59 20.79
C PRO A 393 24.84 -9.88 19.47
N GLU A 394 26.07 -10.00 18.98
CA GLU A 394 26.48 -9.51 17.66
C GLU A 394 25.83 -10.25 16.48
N GLU A 395 25.30 -11.45 16.71
CA GLU A 395 24.61 -12.28 15.70
C GLU A 395 23.13 -11.89 15.54
N ALA A 396 22.65 -10.87 16.27
CA ALA A 396 21.24 -10.45 16.26
C ALA A 396 20.71 -10.02 14.87
N SER A 397 19.45 -10.40 14.63
CA SER A 397 18.69 -10.07 13.43
C SER A 397 17.70 -8.93 13.70
N TRP A 398 17.57 -7.99 12.77
CA TRP A 398 16.57 -6.93 12.86
C TRP A 398 15.49 -7.14 11.81
N VAL A 399 14.29 -7.54 12.23
CA VAL A 399 13.13 -7.65 11.35
C VAL A 399 12.31 -6.37 11.43
N CYS A 400 12.23 -5.62 10.33
CA CYS A 400 11.72 -4.26 10.29
C CYS A 400 10.58 -4.08 9.29
N THR A 401 9.73 -3.08 9.50
CA THR A 401 8.72 -2.65 8.51
C THR A 401 9.30 -1.87 7.32
N SER A 402 10.63 -1.71 7.26
CA SER A 402 11.34 -1.02 6.18
C SER A 402 12.70 -1.67 5.91
N SER A 403 13.03 -1.82 4.61
CA SER A 403 14.21 -2.53 4.13
C SER A 403 15.53 -1.80 4.32
N ASP A 404 15.49 -0.48 4.49
CA ASP A 404 16.67 0.37 4.72
C ASP A 404 16.64 1.05 6.10
N PHE A 405 15.86 0.49 7.03
CA PHE A 405 15.57 1.10 8.33
C PHE A 405 16.84 1.51 9.10
N ARG A 406 16.87 2.78 9.50
CA ARG A 406 17.89 3.36 10.39
C ARG A 406 17.18 4.27 11.40
N PRO A 407 17.26 3.99 12.71
CA PRO A 407 16.54 4.75 13.73
C PRO A 407 16.72 6.26 13.65
N GLU A 408 17.94 6.73 13.38
CA GLU A 408 18.27 8.16 13.33
C GLU A 408 17.89 8.84 12.01
N MET A 409 17.37 8.11 11.03
CA MET A 409 17.05 8.63 9.69
C MET A 409 15.55 8.43 9.39
N PRO A 410 14.69 9.41 9.71
CA PRO A 410 13.25 9.35 9.44
C PRO A 410 12.89 9.05 7.98
N GLU A 411 13.78 9.35 7.03
CA GLU A 411 13.60 9.02 5.61
C GLU A 411 13.60 7.53 5.32
N THR A 412 14.05 6.69 6.25
CA THR A 412 14.04 5.22 6.14
C THR A 412 12.78 4.60 6.72
N TYR A 413 11.89 5.40 7.32
CA TYR A 413 10.68 4.90 7.95
C TYR A 413 9.60 4.64 6.90
N GLY A 414 8.68 3.73 7.23
CA GLY A 414 7.41 3.61 6.53
C GLY A 414 6.42 4.64 7.05
N GLU A 415 5.14 4.28 7.02
CA GLU A 415 4.07 5.18 7.42
C GLU A 415 3.05 4.44 8.30
N LEU A 416 2.57 5.12 9.33
CA LEU A 416 1.39 4.75 10.09
C LEU A 416 0.31 5.75 9.70
N LEU A 417 -0.81 5.27 9.18
CA LEU A 417 -1.86 6.12 8.65
C LEU A 417 -3.08 6.06 9.56
N LEU A 418 -3.33 7.11 10.34
CA LEU A 418 -4.57 7.20 11.12
C LEU A 418 -5.72 7.56 10.17
N LEU A 419 -6.71 6.68 10.08
CA LEU A 419 -7.84 6.81 9.17
C LEU A 419 -9.05 7.41 9.88
N PRO A 420 -9.70 8.45 9.34
CA PRO A 420 -10.92 9.01 9.91
C PRO A 420 -12.02 7.97 10.07
N GLN A 421 -12.95 8.23 10.98
CA GLN A 421 -14.04 7.31 11.26
C GLN A 421 -14.86 7.00 9.99
N GLY A 422 -15.10 5.72 9.74
CA GLY A 422 -15.87 5.25 8.57
C GLY A 422 -15.06 5.20 7.27
N GLN A 423 -13.82 5.70 7.25
CA GLN A 423 -12.94 5.56 6.10
C GLN A 423 -12.24 4.20 6.08
N ARG A 424 -11.74 3.84 4.91
CA ARG A 424 -11.00 2.60 4.67
C ARG A 424 -9.68 2.91 3.99
N TYR A 425 -8.69 2.07 4.23
CA TYR A 425 -7.45 2.12 3.47
C TYR A 425 -7.71 1.56 2.07
N GLY A 426 -7.59 2.39 1.02
CA GLY A 426 -7.88 2.00 -0.37
C GLY A 426 -9.29 2.36 -0.85
N GLU A 427 -9.62 1.92 -2.07
CA GLU A 427 -10.92 2.19 -2.73
C GLU A 427 -11.70 0.89 -3.04
N LEU A 428 -12.89 0.75 -2.44
CA LEU A 428 -13.77 -0.41 -2.62
C LEU A 428 -15.17 0.07 -3.01
N ARG A 429 -15.71 -0.52 -4.07
CA ARG A 429 -17.08 -0.26 -4.54
C ARG A 429 -17.85 -1.55 -4.52
N ASN A 430 -18.94 -1.60 -3.76
CA ASN A 430 -19.84 -2.75 -3.79
C ASN A 430 -20.75 -2.62 -5.01
N VAL A 431 -20.76 -3.65 -5.85
CA VAL A 431 -21.50 -3.63 -7.13
C VAL A 431 -23.00 -3.61 -6.90
N PHE A 432 -23.45 -4.24 -5.82
CA PHE A 432 -24.87 -4.38 -5.46
C PHE A 432 -25.36 -3.30 -4.49
N ALA A 433 -24.57 -2.25 -4.23
CA ALA A 433 -24.88 -1.28 -3.18
C ALA A 433 -26.23 -0.58 -3.41
N SER A 434 -26.52 -0.24 -4.66
CA SER A 434 -27.75 0.45 -5.05
C SER A 434 -28.96 -0.47 -4.89
N GLU A 435 -28.87 -1.72 -5.36
CA GLU A 435 -29.93 -2.72 -5.24
C GLU A 435 -30.22 -3.08 -3.79
N ILE A 436 -29.16 -3.22 -2.97
CA ILE A 436 -29.29 -3.44 -1.53
C ILE A 436 -29.97 -2.25 -0.87
N ALA A 437 -29.56 -1.02 -1.20
CA ALA A 437 -30.17 0.19 -0.65
C ALA A 437 -31.66 0.30 -1.04
N GLU A 438 -32.01 0.01 -2.29
CA GLU A 438 -33.41 -0.04 -2.73
C GLU A 438 -34.21 -1.11 -1.99
N LEU A 439 -33.65 -2.31 -1.79
CA LEU A 439 -34.32 -3.39 -1.09
C LEU A 439 -34.55 -3.02 0.38
N LEU A 440 -33.54 -2.45 1.04
CA LEU A 440 -33.65 -1.98 2.43
C LEU A 440 -34.73 -0.89 2.54
N PHE A 441 -34.76 0.05 1.61
CA PHE A 441 -35.79 1.09 1.55
C PHE A 441 -37.20 0.48 1.37
N ARG A 442 -37.35 -0.52 0.48
CA ARG A 442 -38.61 -1.26 0.30
C ARG A 442 -39.02 -2.04 1.55
N MET A 443 -38.06 -2.46 2.37
CA MET A 443 -38.28 -3.15 3.65
C MET A 443 -38.51 -2.19 4.83
N GLY A 444 -38.44 -0.88 4.61
CA GLY A 444 -38.71 0.14 5.63
C GLY A 444 -37.53 0.49 6.53
N PHE A 445 -36.29 0.22 6.10
CA PHE A 445 -35.07 0.68 6.76
C PHE A 445 -34.64 2.08 6.31
#